data_AF-A0AAF0WU60-F1
#
_entry.id   AF-A0AAF0WU60-F1
#
_cell.length_a   1.000
_cell.length_b   1.000
_cell.length_c   1.000
_cell.angle_alpha   90.00
_cell.angle_beta   90.00
_cell.angle_gamma   90.00
#
_symmetry.space_group_name_H-M   'P 1'
#
loop_
_entity.id
_entity.type
_entity.pdbx_description
1 polymer ?
#
loop_
_entity_poly.entity_id
_entity_poly.type
_entity_poly.pdbx_seq_one_letter_code
_entity_poly.pdbx_strand_id
1 'polypeptide(L)'
;MSNDYRLDPQQKHYSCLIELLGRSGQTNDALKLINEMPFEANDVIWRIVPSICKLQGDVEMAEKAATFLLKLDHQTLPLIFFYQIYMLMQE
;
A
#
# COMPACT_ATOMS: atom_id res chain seq x y z
N MET A 1 -17.59 1.65 -10.23
CA MET A 1 -17.21 0.52 -11.10
C MET A 1 -17.87 -0.81 -10.73
N SER A 2 -18.91 -0.85 -9.89
CA SER A 2 -19.59 -2.12 -9.54
C SER A 2 -20.95 -2.32 -10.23
N ASN A 3 -21.56 -1.25 -10.76
CA ASN A 3 -22.95 -1.32 -11.23
C ASN A 3 -23.14 -1.60 -12.73
N ASP A 4 -22.13 -1.34 -13.56
CA ASP A 4 -22.31 -1.43 -15.02
C ASP A 4 -21.98 -2.82 -15.60
N TYR A 5 -21.14 -3.61 -14.92
CA TYR A 5 -20.62 -4.89 -15.46
C TYR A 5 -20.75 -6.10 -14.52
N ARG A 6 -21.34 -5.96 -13.33
CA ARG A 6 -21.48 -7.05 -12.32
C ARG A 6 -20.15 -7.77 -11.99
N LEU A 7 -19.01 -7.11 -12.20
CA LEU A 7 -17.71 -7.63 -11.81
C LEU A 7 -17.43 -7.16 -10.39
N ASP A 8 -17.35 -8.10 -9.45
CA ASP A 8 -16.85 -7.81 -8.12
C ASP A 8 -15.31 -7.69 -8.20
N PRO A 9 -14.73 -6.49 -7.98
CA PRO A 9 -13.29 -6.31 -8.07
C PRO A 9 -12.59 -7.17 -7.02
N GLN A 10 -12.02 -8.28 -7.47
CA GLN A 10 -11.15 -9.12 -6.64
C GLN A 10 -9.91 -8.37 -6.14
N GLN A 11 -9.29 -8.87 -5.06
CA GLN A 11 -8.06 -8.32 -4.47
C GLN A 11 -7.00 -7.89 -5.51
N LYS A 12 -6.79 -8.70 -6.56
CA LYS A 12 -5.80 -8.40 -7.62
C LYS A 12 -6.10 -7.11 -8.38
N HIS A 13 -7.37 -6.78 -8.60
CA HIS A 13 -7.77 -5.55 -9.29
C HIS A 13 -7.48 -4.33 -8.42
N TYR A 14 -7.72 -4.41 -7.11
CA TYR A 14 -7.35 -3.36 -6.17
C TYR A 14 -5.84 -3.17 -6.09
N SER A 15 -5.05 -4.25 -5.99
CA SER A 15 -3.59 -4.16 -6.01
C SER A 15 -3.08 -3.41 -7.24
N CYS A 16 -3.62 -3.73 -8.43
CA CYS A 16 -3.24 -3.08 -9.67
C CYS A 16 -3.64 -1.59 -9.70
N LEU A 17 -4.86 -1.26 -9.25
CA LEU A 17 -5.32 0.13 -9.18
C LEU A 17 -4.51 0.96 -8.20
N ILE A 18 -4.22 0.43 -7.01
CA ILE A 18 -3.41 1.10 -5.99
C ILE A 18 -1.99 1.34 -6.51
N GLU A 19 -1.38 0.35 -7.18
CA GLU A 19 -0.06 0.51 -7.78
C GLU A 19 -0.05 1.57 -8.88
N LEU A 20 -1.07 1.60 -9.74
CA LEU A 20 -1.21 2.58 -10.81
C LEU A 20 -1.36 4.01 -10.24
N LEU A 21 -2.23 4.19 -9.24
CA LEU A 21 -2.44 5.46 -8.57
C LEU A 21 -1.16 5.93 -7.88
N GLY A 22 -0.48 5.04 -7.14
CA GLY A 22 0.80 5.34 -6.50
C GLY A 22 1.88 5.78 -7.49
N ARG A 23 2.04 5.08 -8.62
CA ARG A 23 3.01 5.44 -9.67
C ARG A 23 2.67 6.74 -10.40
N SER A 24 1.38 7.08 -10.50
CA SER A 24 0.93 8.32 -11.12
C SER A 24 1.05 9.56 -10.23
N GLY A 25 1.51 9.40 -8.97
CA GLY A 25 1.55 10.46 -7.98
C GLY A 25 0.19 10.82 -7.37
N GLN A 26 -0.87 10.09 -7.74
CA GLN A 26 -2.22 10.20 -7.16
C GLN A 26 -2.29 9.44 -5.83
N THR A 27 -1.41 9.80 -4.92
CA THR A 27 -1.20 9.08 -3.66
C THR A 27 -2.39 9.19 -2.71
N ASN A 28 -3.07 10.36 -2.69
CA ASN A 28 -4.32 10.55 -1.96
C ASN A 28 -5.39 9.53 -2.39
N ASP A 29 -5.56 9.35 -3.71
CA ASP A 29 -6.56 8.44 -4.25
C ASP A 29 -6.18 6.98 -3.97
N ALA A 30 -4.87 6.66 -4.01
CA ALA A 30 -4.38 5.34 -3.64
C ALA A 30 -4.65 5.02 -2.16
N LEU A 31 -4.37 5.95 -1.24
CA LEU A 31 -4.64 5.77 0.19
C LEU A 31 -6.14 5.68 0.48
N LYS A 32 -6.96 6.52 -0.17
CA LYS A 32 -8.41 6.44 -0.07
C LYS A 32 -8.92 5.08 -0.53
N LEU A 33 -8.42 4.59 -1.67
CA LEU A 33 -8.80 3.29 -2.20
C LEU A 33 -8.42 2.15 -1.24
N ILE A 34 -7.26 2.22 -0.58
CA ILE A 34 -6.85 1.24 0.44
C ILE A 34 -7.82 1.22 1.62
N ASN A 35 -8.24 2.39 2.10
CA ASN A 35 -9.16 2.52 3.24
C ASN A 35 -10.61 2.13 2.91
N GLU A 36 -11.04 2.28 1.66
CA GLU A 36 -12.40 1.95 1.20
C GLU A 36 -12.57 0.49 0.77
N MET A 37 -11.50 -0.32 0.77
CA MET A 37 -11.58 -1.72 0.37
C MET A 37 -12.50 -2.52 1.31
N PRO A 38 -13.36 -3.40 0.77
CA PRO A 38 -14.25 -4.24 1.59
C PRO A 38 -13.52 -5.42 2.27
N PHE A 39 -12.20 -5.49 2.16
CA PHE A 39 -11.35 -6.56 2.68
C PHE A 39 -10.00 -6.01 3.14
N GLU A 40 -9.32 -6.77 3.99
CA GLU A 40 -7.98 -6.41 4.45
C GLU A 40 -6.96 -6.48 3.31
N ALA A 41 -6.05 -5.50 3.28
CA ALA A 41 -4.97 -5.43 2.30
C ALA A 41 -4.04 -6.65 2.41
N ASN A 42 -3.64 -7.21 1.26
CA ASN A 42 -2.69 -8.31 1.19
C ASN A 42 -1.23 -7.81 1.19
N ASP A 43 -0.29 -8.74 1.27
CA ASP A 43 1.16 -8.51 1.22
C ASP A 43 1.58 -7.61 0.05
N VAL A 44 0.98 -7.81 -1.13
CA VAL A 44 1.25 -7.01 -2.33
C VAL A 44 0.87 -5.55 -2.12
N ILE A 45 -0.33 -5.27 -1.61
CA ILE A 45 -0.80 -3.91 -1.35
C ILE A 45 0.08 -3.24 -0.30
N TRP A 46 0.33 -3.91 0.83
CA TRP A 46 1.16 -3.37 1.89
C TRP A 46 2.59 -3.06 1.46
N ARG A 47 3.14 -3.79 0.49
CA ARG A 47 4.47 -3.52 -0.06
C ARG A 47 4.54 -2.22 -0.88
N ILE A 48 3.42 -1.76 -1.41
CA ILE A 48 3.33 -0.54 -2.23
C ILE A 48 3.07 0.69 -1.35
N VAL A 49 2.36 0.52 -0.22
CA VAL A 49 1.97 1.61 0.70
C VAL A 49 3.11 2.54 1.12
N PRO A 50 4.30 2.07 1.55
CA PRO A 50 5.39 2.96 1.98
C PRO A 50 5.84 3.94 0.89
N SER A 51 5.80 3.49 -0.38
CA SER A 51 6.18 4.33 -1.52
C SER A 51 5.15 5.42 -1.79
N ILE A 52 3.88 5.15 -1.49
CA ILE A 52 2.77 6.11 -1.57
C ILE A 52 2.85 7.10 -0.40
N CYS A 53 3.08 6.59 0.81
CA CYS A 53 3.19 7.40 2.03
C CYS A 53 4.37 8.38 1.98
N LYS A 54 5.50 8.02 1.35
CA LYS A 54 6.64 8.94 1.14
C LYS A 54 6.22 10.26 0.53
N LEU A 55 5.37 10.18 -0.49
CA LEU A 55 5.00 11.31 -1.32
C LEU A 55 3.98 12.22 -0.64
N GLN A 56 3.33 11.76 0.44
CA GLN A 56 2.30 12.50 1.17
C GLN A 56 2.69 12.90 2.59
N GLY A 57 3.75 12.30 3.14
CA GLY A 57 4.10 12.47 4.55
C GLY A 57 3.14 11.76 5.52
N ASP A 58 2.42 10.73 5.07
CA ASP A 58 1.50 9.96 5.93
C ASP A 58 2.27 8.86 6.69
N VAL A 59 2.81 9.26 7.84
CA VAL A 59 3.65 8.41 8.71
C VAL A 59 2.84 7.29 9.38
N GLU A 60 1.58 7.54 9.75
CA GLU A 60 0.74 6.55 10.44
C GLU A 60 0.46 5.35 9.51
N MET A 61 0.17 5.64 8.24
CA MET A 61 -0.09 4.59 7.26
C MET A 61 1.19 3.83 6.86
N ALA A 62 2.34 4.51 6.83
CA ALA A 62 3.64 3.87 6.65
C ALA A 62 3.97 2.90 7.81
N GLU A 63 3.68 3.30 9.05
CA GLU A 63 3.89 2.48 10.25
C GLU A 63 2.97 1.24 10.28
N LYS A 64 1.70 1.40 9.89
CA LYS A 64 0.76 0.27 9.74
C LYS A 64 1.26 -0.74 8.70
N ALA A 65 1.74 -0.25 7.55
CA ALA A 65 2.32 -1.09 6.51
C ALA A 65 3.55 -1.87 7.00
N ALA A 66 4.44 -1.19 7.71
CA ALA A 66 5.63 -1.80 8.31
C ALA A 66 5.27 -2.90 9.31
N THR A 67 4.33 -2.61 10.22
CA THR A 67 3.90 -3.55 11.24
C THR A 67 3.28 -4.80 10.64
N PHE A 68 2.48 -4.65 9.58
CA PHE A 68 1.85 -5.78 8.91
C PHE A 68 2.87 -6.66 8.17
N LEU A 69 3.81 -6.04 7.46
CA LEU A 69 4.83 -6.78 6.71
C LEU A 69 5.86 -7.47 7.61
N LEU A 70 6.20 -6.87 8.76
CA LEU A 70 7.00 -7.53 9.80
C LEU A 70 6.31 -8.75 10.40
N LYS A 71 4.97 -8.76 10.46
CA LYS A 71 4.20 -9.93 10.93
C LYS A 71 4.07 -11.03 9.87
N LEU A 72 4.11 -10.65 8.59
CA LEU A 72 4.00 -11.58 7.47
C LEU A 72 5.31 -12.31 7.16
N ASP A 73 6.45 -11.64 7.28
CA ASP A 73 7.73 -12.18 6.82
C ASP A 73 8.61 -12.66 7.99
N HIS A 74 8.92 -13.95 8.00
CA HIS A 74 9.69 -14.55 9.09
C HIS A 74 11.22 -14.42 8.92
N GLN A 75 11.80 -14.18 7.73
CA GLN A 75 13.27 -14.32 7.61
C GLN A 75 14.06 -13.47 6.58
N THR A 76 13.49 -12.77 5.57
CA THR A 76 14.37 -12.29 4.46
C THR A 76 14.22 -10.82 4.02
N LEU A 77 13.07 -10.16 4.19
CA LEU A 77 12.88 -8.75 3.78
C LEU A 77 13.07 -7.64 4.84
N PRO A 78 13.43 -7.88 6.14
CA PRO A 78 13.53 -6.79 7.10
C PRO A 78 14.43 -5.64 6.64
N LEU A 79 15.62 -5.93 6.09
CA LEU A 79 16.61 -4.89 5.76
C LEU A 79 16.20 -4.01 4.57
N ILE A 80 15.61 -4.59 3.52
CA ILE A 80 15.12 -3.81 2.37
C ILE A 80 13.94 -2.92 2.81
N PHE A 81 13.09 -3.46 3.69
CA PHE A 81 11.93 -2.73 4.19
C PHE A 81 12.31 -1.64 5.20
N PHE A 82 13.23 -1.93 6.13
CA PHE A 82 13.84 -0.95 7.00
C PHE A 82 14.59 0.13 6.21
N TYR A 83 15.28 -0.22 5.13
CA TYR A 83 15.91 0.77 4.25
C TYR A 83 14.86 1.62 3.54
N GLN A 84 13.78 1.04 3.02
CA GLN A 84 12.69 1.81 2.43
C GLN A 84 12.11 2.79 3.45
N ILE A 85 11.79 2.35 4.67
CA ILE A 85 11.29 3.21 5.77
C ILE A 85 12.31 4.26 6.19
N TYR A 86 13.59 3.89 6.35
CA TYR A 86 14.66 4.82 6.71
C TYR A 86 14.81 5.93 5.65
N MET A 87 14.70 5.56 4.38
CA MET A 87 14.67 6.50 3.25
C MET A 87 13.35 7.32 3.18
N LEU A 88 12.30 6.96 3.93
CA LEU A 88 11.11 7.82 4.16
C LEU A 88 11.34 8.85 5.27
N MET A 89 12.28 8.59 6.19
CA MET A 89 12.52 9.38 7.40
C MET A 89 13.64 10.42 7.23
N GLN A 90 14.25 10.54 6.04
CA GLN A 90 15.18 11.62 5.71
C GLN A 90 14.53 12.57 4.71
N GLU A 91 14.56 13.86 5.07
CA GLU A 91 13.94 15.04 4.43
C GLU A 91 13.97 15.09 2.89
#